data_AF-A0A9P7JLE5-F1
#
_entry.id   AF-A0A9P7JLE5-F1
#
_cell.length_a   1.000
_cell.length_b   1.000
_cell.length_c   1.000
_cell.angle_alpha   90.00
_cell.angle_beta   90.00
_cell.angle_gamma   90.00
#
_symmetry.space_group_name_H-M   'P 1'
#
loop_
_entity.id
_entity.type
_entity.pdbx_description
1 polymer ?
#
loop_
_entity_poly.entity_id
_entity_poly.type
_entity_poly.pdbx_seq_one_letter_code
_entity_poly.pdbx_strand_id
1 'polypeptide(L)'
;VTDVTCNNYKGSLIGKHFKSLAQVMPFIIHDLVPLPVLNAWTVIGELVVLVWHTKITDTEAYLAILSQTIEDFLNVTTQCAPSILISKPKFHFLIHLPAYIRRFGPAIVFSTE
;
A
#
# COMPACT_ATOMS: atom_id res chain seq x y z
N VAL A 1 1.75 -26.44 -14.34
CA VAL A 1 0.87 -27.16 -13.40
C VAL A 1 0.31 -26.13 -12.43
N THR A 2 -0.95 -25.74 -12.69
CA THR A 2 -1.93 -25.05 -11.82
C THR A 2 -1.50 -23.80 -11.04
N ASP A 3 -1.63 -22.64 -11.67
CA ASP A 3 -1.81 -21.33 -11.01
C ASP A 3 -3.31 -21.02 -10.91
N VAL A 4 -4.02 -21.86 -10.16
CA VAL A 4 -5.47 -21.75 -9.95
C VAL A 4 -5.73 -22.04 -8.48
N THR A 5 -6.34 -21.06 -7.81
CA THR A 5 -7.01 -21.08 -6.49
C THR A 5 -6.20 -20.69 -5.23
N CYS A 6 -6.02 -19.39 -5.02
CA CYS A 6 -6.03 -18.83 -3.64
C CYS A 6 -7.11 -17.75 -3.46
N ASN A 7 -8.20 -17.79 -4.25
CA ASN A 7 -9.35 -16.89 -4.08
C ASN A 7 -10.66 -17.61 -3.75
N ASN A 8 -10.60 -18.91 -3.40
CA ASN A 8 -11.78 -19.74 -3.11
C ASN A 8 -12.08 -19.91 -1.61
N TYR A 9 -11.58 -19.03 -0.75
CA TYR A 9 -12.00 -19.02 0.66
C TYR A 9 -13.12 -18.00 0.84
N LYS A 10 -14.34 -18.48 1.19
CA LYS A 10 -15.43 -17.64 1.71
C LYS A 10 -14.90 -16.87 2.92
N GLY A 11 -14.46 -15.63 2.71
CA GLY A 11 -13.87 -14.77 3.76
C GLY A 11 -12.50 -14.15 3.46
N SER A 12 -11.94 -14.31 2.25
CA SER A 12 -10.68 -13.61 1.89
C SER A 12 -10.85 -12.08 1.91
N LEU A 13 -9.82 -11.37 2.36
CA LEU A 13 -9.76 -9.90 2.37
C LEU A 13 -9.67 -9.38 0.94
N ILE A 14 -10.80 -8.95 0.38
CA ILE A 14 -10.81 -8.22 -0.89
C ILE A 14 -10.32 -6.77 -0.69
N GLY A 15 -9.88 -6.12 -1.77
CA GLY A 15 -9.26 -4.79 -1.73
C GLY A 15 -10.07 -3.73 -0.97
N LYS A 16 -11.41 -3.78 -1.02
CA LYS A 16 -12.28 -2.86 -0.26
C LYS A 16 -12.17 -3.03 1.26
N HIS A 17 -12.01 -4.27 1.73
CA HIS A 17 -11.86 -4.58 3.15
C HIS A 17 -10.48 -4.16 3.63
N PHE A 18 -9.44 -4.43 2.84
CA PHE A 18 -8.08 -3.97 3.14
C PHE A 18 -8.01 -2.43 3.23
N LYS A 19 -8.65 -1.73 2.28
CA LYS A 19 -8.73 -0.26 2.31
C LYS A 19 -9.37 0.24 3.61
N SER A 20 -10.50 -0.35 4.01
CA SER A 20 -11.21 0.05 5.22
C SER A 20 -10.37 -0.23 6.47
N LEU A 21 -9.72 -1.40 6.53
CA LEU A 21 -8.86 -1.80 7.63
C LEU A 21 -7.67 -0.83 7.77
N ALA A 22 -6.95 -0.55 6.69
CA ALA A 22 -5.80 0.35 6.69
C ALA A 22 -6.11 1.74 7.28
N GLN A 23 -7.32 2.27 7.06
CA GLN A 23 -7.73 3.57 7.59
C GLN A 23 -8.08 3.54 9.08
N VAL A 24 -8.65 2.44 9.59
CA VAL A 24 -9.11 2.35 10.99
C VAL A 24 -8.03 1.82 11.93
N MET A 25 -7.04 1.08 11.42
CA MET A 25 -6.04 0.40 12.24
C MET A 25 -5.26 1.32 13.18
N PRO A 26 -4.80 2.53 12.80
CA PRO A 26 -4.08 3.42 13.71
C PRO A 26 -4.88 3.78 14.97
N PHE A 27 -6.21 3.89 14.87
CA PHE A 27 -7.08 4.18 16.01
C PHE A 27 -7.33 2.97 16.90
N ILE A 28 -7.41 1.78 16.31
CA ILE A 28 -7.69 0.53 17.03
C ILE A 28 -6.49 0.11 17.87
N ILE A 29 -5.28 0.28 17.33
CA ILE A 29 -4.04 -0.18 17.97
C ILE A 29 -3.33 0.91 18.77
N HIS A 30 -3.90 2.11 18.84
CA HIS A 30 -3.38 3.22 19.63
C HIS A 30 -3.17 2.77 21.08
N ASP A 31 -2.01 3.05 21.66
CA ASP A 31 -1.56 2.60 22.99
C ASP A 31 -1.47 1.08 23.22
N LEU A 32 -1.72 0.24 22.19
CA LEU A 32 -1.62 -1.22 22.29
C LEU A 32 -0.33 -1.79 21.69
N VAL A 33 0.36 -1.01 20.85
CA VAL A 33 1.57 -1.44 20.14
C VAL A 33 2.71 -0.43 20.31
N PRO A 34 3.98 -0.85 20.12
CA PRO A 34 5.10 0.07 20.09
C PRO A 34 4.92 1.15 19.02
N LEU A 35 5.43 2.36 19.29
CA LEU A 35 5.33 3.51 18.38
C LEU A 35 5.76 3.22 16.92
N PRO A 36 6.83 2.44 16.64
CA PRO A 36 7.18 2.10 15.26
C PRO A 36 6.09 1.33 14.51
N VAL A 37 5.35 0.46 15.20
CA VAL A 37 4.25 -0.32 14.61
C VAL A 37 3.04 0.58 14.34
N LEU A 38 2.75 1.52 15.26
CA LEU A 38 1.70 2.52 15.05
C LEU A 38 2.03 3.39 13.82
N ASN A 39 3.27 3.89 13.72
CA ASN A 39 3.74 4.66 12.58
C ASN A 39 3.63 3.87 11.27
N ALA A 40 3.93 2.57 11.29
CA ALA A 40 3.77 1.71 10.12
C ALA A 40 2.33 1.72 9.60
N TRP A 41 1.36 1.58 10.50
CA TRP A 41 -0.05 1.61 10.13
C TRP A 41 -0.52 2.98 9.64
N THR A 42 -0.01 4.07 10.21
CA THR A 42 -0.29 5.42 9.72
C THR A 42 0.19 5.60 8.27
N VAL A 43 1.44 5.23 7.99
CA VAL A 43 2.01 5.34 6.63
C VAL A 43 1.30 4.40 5.64
N ILE A 44 0.91 3.20 6.07
CA ILE A 44 0.07 2.30 5.26
C ILE A 44 -1.26 2.98 4.92
N GLY A 45 -1.90 3.64 5.89
CA GLY A 45 -3.14 4.39 5.69
C GLY A 45 -2.99 5.47 4.62
N GLU A 46 -1.94 6.29 4.70
CA GLU A 46 -1.64 7.34 3.72
C GLU A 46 -1.38 6.77 2.32
N LEU A 47 -0.54 5.73 2.22
CA LEU A 47 -0.21 5.07 0.96
C LEU A 47 -1.47 4.50 0.29
N VAL A 48 -2.36 3.86 1.06
CA VAL A 48 -3.63 3.32 0.54
C VAL A 48 -4.54 4.43 0.01
N VAL A 49 -4.56 5.62 0.60
CA VAL A 49 -5.36 6.73 0.04
C VAL A 49 -4.83 7.13 -1.33
N LEU A 50 -3.50 7.24 -1.47
CA LEU A 50 -2.86 7.61 -2.73
C LEU A 50 -3.09 6.54 -3.80
N VAL A 51 -2.81 5.26 -3.51
CA VAL A 51 -2.97 4.17 -4.49
C VAL A 51 -4.41 4.04 -5.01
N TRP A 52 -5.43 4.33 -4.19
CA TRP A 52 -6.83 4.29 -4.59
C TRP A 52 -7.39 5.63 -5.10
N HIS A 53 -6.54 6.63 -5.33
CA HIS A 53 -6.95 7.92 -5.84
C HIS A 53 -7.45 7.81 -7.29
N THR A 54 -8.63 8.34 -7.59
CA THR A 54 -9.30 8.14 -8.89
C THR A 54 -9.07 9.25 -9.90
N LYS A 55 -8.70 10.46 -9.44
CA LYS A 55 -8.51 11.62 -10.30
C LYS A 55 -7.31 12.44 -9.84
N ILE A 56 -6.27 12.51 -10.65
CA ILE A 56 -5.07 13.28 -10.36
C ILE A 56 -5.16 14.62 -11.11
N THR A 57 -5.17 15.73 -10.37
CA THR A 57 -5.22 17.09 -10.94
C THR A 57 -3.82 17.60 -11.29
N ASP A 58 -2.88 17.45 -10.36
CA ASP A 58 -1.46 17.78 -10.55
C ASP A 58 -0.65 16.48 -10.43
N THR A 59 -0.19 15.98 -11.56
CA THR A 59 0.55 14.72 -11.64
C THR A 59 1.91 14.82 -10.95
N GLU A 60 2.62 15.93 -11.07
CA GLU A 60 3.98 16.04 -10.54
C GLU A 60 3.96 16.19 -9.01
N ALA A 61 3.05 17.01 -8.48
CA ALA A 61 2.86 17.12 -7.04
C ALA A 61 2.39 15.79 -6.43
N TYR A 62 1.43 15.11 -7.09
CA TYR A 62 0.95 13.82 -6.65
C TYR A 62 2.06 12.75 -6.64
N LEU A 63 2.90 12.70 -7.69
CA LEU A 63 3.97 11.72 -7.78
C LEU A 63 5.10 12.00 -6.79
N ALA A 64 5.37 13.27 -6.46
CA ALA A 64 6.31 13.63 -5.39
C ALA A 64 5.81 13.11 -4.04
N ILE A 65 4.55 13.37 -3.69
CA ILE A 65 3.92 12.89 -2.45
C ILE A 65 3.92 11.35 -2.41
N LEU A 66 3.52 10.71 -3.51
CA LEU A 66 3.48 9.25 -3.58
C LEU A 66 4.87 8.62 -3.42
N SER A 67 5.89 9.17 -4.08
CA SER A 67 7.25 8.65 -3.98
C SER A 67 7.79 8.78 -2.56
N GLN A 68 7.57 9.92 -1.91
CA GLN A 68 7.94 10.13 -0.51
C GLN A 68 7.22 9.13 0.41
N THR A 69 5.90 8.97 0.23
CA THR A 69 5.10 8.05 1.06
C THR A 69 5.55 6.59 0.88
N ILE A 70 5.95 6.19 -0.33
CA ILE A 70 6.53 4.86 -0.59
C ILE A 70 7.87 4.70 0.14
N GLU A 71 8.74 5.71 0.08
CA GLU A 71 10.02 5.68 0.79
C GLU A 71 9.83 5.55 2.30
N ASP A 72 8.92 6.35 2.88
CA ASP A 72 8.57 6.28 4.30
C ASP A 72 8.01 4.91 4.66
N PHE A 73 7.15 4.33 3.81
CA PHE A 73 6.60 2.99 4.01
C PHE A 73 7.71 1.92 4.01
N LEU A 74 8.65 2.00 3.06
CA LEU A 74 9.77 1.07 2.99
C LEU A 74 10.68 1.21 4.22
N ASN A 75 10.96 2.44 4.66
CA ASN A 75 11.78 2.70 5.84
C ASN A 75 11.14 2.17 7.13
N VAL A 76 9.84 2.36 7.33
CA VAL A 76 9.17 1.80 8.50
C VAL A 76 9.07 0.26 8.40
N THR A 77 8.88 -0.28 7.20
CA THR A 77 8.86 -1.74 7.00
C THR A 77 10.22 -2.38 7.30
N THR A 78 11.35 -1.75 6.94
CA THR A 78 12.68 -2.29 7.27
C THR A 78 12.96 -2.29 8.77
N GLN A 79 12.42 -1.31 9.51
CA GLN A 79 12.51 -1.27 10.98
C GLN A 79 11.68 -2.37 11.65
N CYS A 80 10.50 -2.68 11.10
CA CYS A 80 9.59 -3.68 11.68
C CYS A 80 9.90 -5.12 11.24
N ALA A 81 10.15 -5.34 9.94
CA ALA A 81 10.26 -6.65 9.33
C ALA A 81 11.05 -6.61 8.00
N PRO A 82 12.39 -6.50 8.04
CA PRO A 82 13.22 -6.26 6.85
C PRO A 82 13.19 -7.42 5.84
N SER A 83 12.98 -8.66 6.28
CA SER A 83 12.89 -9.84 5.40
C SER A 83 11.69 -9.80 4.44
N ILE A 84 10.66 -9.00 4.75
CA ILE A 84 9.46 -8.88 3.92
C ILE A 84 9.76 -8.15 2.60
N LEU A 85 10.69 -7.17 2.60
CA LEU A 85 11.06 -6.42 1.39
C LEU A 85 11.62 -7.34 0.30
N ILE A 86 12.37 -8.37 0.69
CA ILE A 86 13.05 -9.29 -0.23
C ILE A 86 12.11 -10.44 -0.63
N SER A 87 11.26 -10.90 0.30
CA SER A 87 10.43 -12.09 0.11
C SER A 87 9.10 -11.82 -0.60
N LYS A 88 8.61 -10.57 -0.60
CA LYS A 88 7.30 -10.24 -1.18
C LYS A 88 7.46 -9.37 -2.44
N PRO A 89 7.09 -9.88 -3.64
CA PRO A 89 7.27 -9.14 -4.89
C PRO A 89 6.47 -7.83 -4.94
N LYS A 90 5.38 -7.73 -4.18
CA LYS A 90 4.55 -6.51 -4.09
C LYS A 90 5.34 -5.26 -3.65
N PHE A 91 6.39 -5.42 -2.84
CA PHE A 91 7.23 -4.29 -2.41
C PHE A 91 8.11 -3.77 -3.55
N HIS A 92 8.58 -4.66 -4.42
CA HIS A 92 9.29 -4.27 -5.64
C HIS A 92 8.37 -3.51 -6.60
N PHE A 93 7.12 -3.93 -6.75
CA PHE A 93 6.15 -3.24 -7.61
C PHE A 93 5.81 -1.83 -7.12
N LEU A 94 5.75 -1.60 -5.81
CA LEU A 94 5.46 -0.27 -5.25
C LEU A 94 6.48 0.78 -5.70
N ILE A 95 7.76 0.43 -5.79
CA ILE A 95 8.83 1.35 -6.23
C ILE A 95 8.60 1.83 -7.67
N HIS A 96 8.02 0.99 -8.53
CA HIS A 96 7.74 1.34 -9.93
C HIS A 96 6.39 2.04 -10.13
N LEU A 97 5.55 2.08 -9.10
CA LEU A 97 4.19 2.62 -9.19
C LEU A 97 4.17 4.09 -9.66
N PRO A 98 5.03 5.00 -9.19
CA PRO A 98 5.06 6.38 -9.69
C PRO A 98 5.31 6.46 -11.21
N ALA A 99 6.19 5.61 -11.74
CA ALA A 99 6.48 5.56 -13.18
C ALA A 99 5.28 5.05 -13.98
N TYR A 100 4.56 4.05 -13.46
CA TYR A 100 3.34 3.55 -14.08
C TYR A 100 2.21 4.57 -14.03
N ILE A 101 2.02 5.28 -12.92
CA ILE A 101 0.98 6.31 -12.80
C ILE A 101 1.26 7.47 -13.75
N ARG A 102 2.53 7.89 -13.89
CA ARG A 102 2.90 8.92 -14.86
C ARG A 102 2.54 8.53 -16.30
N ARG A 103 2.68 7.25 -16.65
CA ARG A 103 2.47 6.76 -18.02
C ARG A 103 1.01 6.40 -18.33
N PHE A 104 0.30 5.82 -17.37
CA PHE A 104 -1.01 5.19 -17.58
C PHE A 104 -2.15 5.88 -16.82
N GLY A 105 -1.85 6.90 -16.02
CA GLY A 105 -2.83 7.61 -15.20
C GLY A 105 -3.03 6.94 -13.84
N PRO A 106 -4.16 7.19 -13.15
CA PRO A 106 -4.37 6.70 -11.79
C PRO A 106 -4.28 5.17 -11.67
N ALA A 107 -3.68 4.67 -10.59
CA ALA A 107 -3.39 3.24 -10.42
C ALA A 107 -4.62 2.34 -10.52
N ILE A 108 -5.79 2.85 -10.12
CA ILE A 108 -7.07 2.13 -10.20
C ILE A 108 -7.43 1.68 -11.62
N VAL A 109 -6.94 2.39 -12.66
CA VAL A 109 -7.29 2.12 -14.06
C VAL A 109 -6.62 0.84 -14.58
N PHE A 110 -5.50 0.44 -13.98
CA PHE A 110 -4.72 -0.74 -14.37
C PHE A 110 -4.49 -1.71 -13.20
N SER A 111 -5.21 -1.53 -12.10
CA SER A 111 -5.21 -2.48 -10.99
C SER A 111 -6.07 -3.69 -11.37
N THR A 112 -5.42 -4.82 -11.65
CA THR A 112 -6.10 -6.13 -11.68
C THR A 112 -6.24 -6.63 -10.24
N GLU A 113 -7.40 -7.19 -9.91
CA GLU A 113 -7.80 -7.66 -8.57
C GLU A 113 -6.73 -8.44 -7.79
#